data_AF-A0AA47MGZ1-F1
#
_entry.id   AF-A0AA47MGZ1-F1
#
_cell.length_a   1.000
_cell.length_b   1.000
_cell.length_c   1.000
_cell.angle_alpha   90.00
_cell.angle_beta   90.00
_cell.angle_gamma   90.00
#
_symmetry.space_group_name_H-M   'P 1'
#
loop_
_entity.id
_entity.type
_entity.pdbx_description
1 polymer ?
#
loop_
_entity_poly.entity_id
_entity_poly.type
_entity_poly.pdbx_seq_one_letter_code
_entity_poly.pdbx_strand_id
1 'polypeptide(L)'
;MDQVLEAAIAGDENRHLKEIAILRGNLRRLKKAFCEAIEVELPALTKIRNNLREDRKRWTKERVDFTRNPFKYLSKLLGTKRSGELKATKEQMEEHLRQVHSDRRREDSMEEMEKLIKPAEPTIPFGAEGPSWQEVNNFLKKARGAYS
;
A
#
# COMPACT_ATOMS: atom_id res chain seq x y z
N MET A 1 9.50 20.53 -91.95
CA MET A 1 9.29 21.74 -91.12
C MET A 1 8.30 21.49 -89.97
N ASP A 2 7.50 20.43 -90.02
CA ASP A 2 6.48 20.17 -88.98
C ASP A 2 6.97 19.46 -87.70
N GLN A 3 8.13 18.80 -87.70
CA GLN A 3 8.63 18.11 -86.51
C GLN A 3 9.16 19.04 -85.40
N VAL A 4 9.49 20.29 -85.72
CA VAL A 4 10.02 21.26 -84.74
C VAL A 4 8.88 22.02 -84.04
N LEU A 5 7.72 22.15 -84.71
CA LEU A 5 6.54 22.81 -84.14
C LEU A 5 5.77 21.90 -83.17
N GLU A 6 5.81 20.58 -83.40
CA GLU A 6 5.16 19.58 -82.55
C GLU A 6 5.88 19.40 -81.20
N ALA A 7 7.20 19.62 -81.17
CA ALA A 7 8.01 19.61 -79.94
C ALA A 7 7.75 20.81 -79.01
N ALA A 8 7.23 21.93 -79.55
CA ALA A 8 6.94 23.14 -78.76
C ALA A 8 5.60 23.06 -78.01
N ILE A 9 4.65 22.23 -78.46
CA ILE A 9 3.36 21.99 -77.79
C ILE A 9 3.53 21.02 -76.60
N ALA A 10 4.60 20.23 -76.58
CA ALA A 10 4.94 19.31 -75.48
C ALA A 10 5.64 19.99 -74.28
N GLY A 11 5.79 21.33 -74.31
CA GLY A 11 6.69 22.10 -73.47
C GLY A 11 6.23 22.47 -72.05
N ASP A 12 5.00 22.13 -71.64
CA ASP A 12 4.59 22.30 -70.24
C ASP A 12 3.57 21.22 -69.86
N GLU A 13 4.05 19.99 -69.65
CA GLU A 13 3.31 19.05 -68.80
C GLU A 13 3.14 19.71 -67.43
N ASN A 14 2.00 20.39 -67.26
CA ASN A 14 1.58 21.16 -66.09
C ASN A 14 2.36 20.74 -64.85
N ARG A 15 3.41 21.50 -64.51
CA ARG A 15 4.24 21.27 -63.31
C ARG A 15 3.37 21.02 -62.08
N HIS A 16 2.25 21.72 -62.00
CA HIS A 16 1.21 21.56 -61.00
C HIS A 16 0.58 20.14 -60.95
N LEU A 17 0.30 19.50 -62.09
CA LEU A 17 -0.22 18.13 -62.13
C LEU A 17 0.82 17.11 -61.65
N LYS A 18 2.10 17.33 -61.96
CA LYS A 18 3.21 16.50 -61.44
C LYS A 18 3.33 16.63 -59.93
N GLU A 19 3.27 17.85 -59.41
CA GLU A 19 3.25 18.13 -57.97
C GLU A 19 2.06 17.45 -57.28
N ILE A 20 0.86 17.55 -57.85
CA ILE A 20 -0.33 16.84 -57.34
C ILE A 20 -0.11 15.32 -57.33
N ALA A 21 0.45 14.75 -58.40
CA ALA A 21 0.72 13.31 -58.49
C ALA A 21 1.73 12.85 -57.42
N ILE A 22 2.79 13.63 -57.20
CA ILE A 22 3.79 13.39 -56.16
C ILE A 22 3.15 13.46 -54.77
N LEU A 23 2.37 14.51 -54.49
CA LEU A 23 1.67 14.69 -53.20
C LEU A 23 0.71 13.53 -52.93
N ARG A 24 -0.06 13.10 -53.93
CA ARG A 24 -0.93 11.91 -53.81
C ARG A 24 -0.13 10.63 -53.55
N GLY A 25 1.04 10.48 -54.18
CA GLY A 25 1.96 9.38 -53.90
C GLY A 25 2.49 9.38 -52.47
N ASN A 26 2.88 10.56 -51.97
CA ASN A 26 3.35 10.74 -50.60
C ASN A 26 2.27 10.45 -49.57
N LEU A 27 1.04 10.92 -49.79
CA LEU A 27 -0.10 10.63 -48.91
C LEU A 27 -0.40 9.13 -48.82
N ARG A 28 -0.32 8.40 -49.93
CA ARG A 28 -0.49 6.94 -49.92
C ARG A 28 0.61 6.24 -49.11
N ARG A 29 1.87 6.65 -49.29
CA ARG A 29 3.00 6.12 -48.51
C ARG A 29 2.86 6.40 -47.02
N LEU A 30 2.48 7.62 -46.65
CA LEU A 30 2.25 8.02 -45.26
C LEU A 30 1.15 7.20 -44.61
N LYS A 31 0.00 7.03 -45.29
CA LYS A 31 -1.10 6.18 -44.81
C LYS A 31 -0.65 4.74 -44.61
N LYS A 32 0.13 4.18 -45.55
CA LYS A 32 0.65 2.81 -45.43
C LYS A 32 1.58 2.67 -44.22
N ALA A 33 2.54 3.58 -44.07
CA ALA A 33 3.47 3.59 -42.94
C ALA A 33 2.72 3.72 -41.58
N PHE A 34 1.65 4.53 -41.52
CA PHE A 34 0.81 4.64 -40.33
C PHE A 34 0.07 3.34 -40.01
N CYS A 35 -0.53 2.68 -41.01
CA CYS A 35 -1.18 1.38 -40.81
C CYS A 35 -0.17 0.29 -40.41
N GLU A 36 0.99 0.22 -41.06
CA GLU A 36 2.07 -0.72 -40.72
C GLU A 36 2.59 -0.48 -39.29
N ALA A 37 2.79 0.78 -38.89
CA ALA A 37 3.16 1.11 -37.52
C ALA A 37 2.09 0.64 -36.52
N ILE A 38 0.80 0.85 -36.80
CA ILE A 38 -0.29 0.33 -35.98
C ILE A 38 -0.23 -1.19 -35.89
N GLU A 39 -0.08 -1.90 -37.02
CA GLU A 39 -0.02 -3.37 -37.04
C GLU A 39 1.14 -3.94 -36.22
N VAL A 40 2.30 -3.28 -36.27
CA VAL A 40 3.48 -3.65 -35.48
C VAL A 40 3.28 -3.36 -33.99
N GLU A 41 2.63 -2.25 -33.64
CA GLU A 41 2.37 -1.82 -32.25
C GLU A 41 1.20 -2.57 -31.59
N LEU A 42 0.20 -2.98 -32.37
CA LEU A 42 -1.00 -3.70 -31.91
C LEU A 42 -0.73 -4.92 -31.01
N PRO A 43 0.21 -5.84 -31.31
CA PRO A 43 0.52 -6.96 -30.42
C PRO A 43 1.09 -6.50 -29.08
N ALA A 44 1.97 -5.49 -29.08
CA ALA A 44 2.51 -4.92 -27.83
C ALA A 44 1.42 -4.27 -26.98
N LEU A 45 0.55 -3.47 -27.61
CA LEU A 45 -0.61 -2.85 -26.95
C LEU A 45 -1.59 -3.90 -26.41
N THR A 46 -1.82 -4.97 -27.17
CA THR A 46 -2.68 -6.09 -26.74
C THR A 46 -2.09 -6.80 -25.52
N LYS A 47 -0.77 -7.02 -25.51
CA LYS A 47 -0.05 -7.59 -24.38
C LYS A 47 -0.18 -6.71 -23.13
N ILE A 48 0.07 -5.40 -23.26
CA ILE A 48 -0.09 -4.43 -22.16
C ILE A 48 -1.51 -4.45 -21.62
N ARG A 49 -2.52 -4.40 -22.50
CA ARG A 49 -3.93 -4.47 -22.13
C ARG A 49 -4.27 -5.74 -21.34
N ASN A 50 -3.77 -6.88 -21.78
CA ASN A 50 -4.03 -8.15 -21.13
C ASN A 50 -3.34 -8.22 -19.75
N ASN A 51 -2.10 -7.77 -19.64
CA ASN A 51 -1.39 -7.69 -18.37
C ASN A 51 -2.15 -6.82 -17.37
N LEU A 52 -2.60 -5.62 -17.77
CA LEU A 52 -3.40 -4.74 -16.92
C LEU A 52 -4.70 -5.39 -16.42
N ARG A 53 -5.34 -6.22 -17.26
CA ARG A 53 -6.54 -6.97 -16.86
C ARG A 53 -6.21 -8.03 -15.82
N GLU A 54 -5.13 -8.77 -16.01
CA GLU A 54 -4.69 -9.81 -15.07
C GLU A 54 -4.22 -9.21 -13.74
N ASP A 55 -3.51 -8.09 -13.77
CA ASP A 55 -3.11 -7.34 -12.57
C ASP A 55 -4.33 -6.87 -11.78
N ARG A 56 -5.33 -6.30 -12.48
CA ARG A 56 -6.59 -5.89 -11.84
C ARG A 56 -7.31 -7.08 -11.20
N LYS A 57 -7.41 -8.21 -11.90
CA LYS A 57 -8.01 -9.44 -11.33
C LYS A 57 -7.24 -9.90 -10.11
N ARG A 58 -5.91 -9.95 -10.18
CA ARG A 58 -5.04 -10.34 -9.06
C ARG A 58 -5.28 -9.44 -7.85
N TRP A 59 -5.26 -8.12 -8.03
CA TRP A 59 -5.51 -7.16 -6.94
C TRP A 59 -6.90 -7.33 -6.33
N THR A 60 -7.94 -7.52 -7.15
CA THR A 60 -9.28 -7.75 -6.61
C THR A 60 -9.34 -9.04 -5.78
N LYS A 61 -8.68 -10.10 -6.23
CA LYS A 61 -8.61 -11.37 -5.51
C LYS A 61 -7.85 -11.23 -4.19
N GLU A 62 -6.68 -10.59 -4.20
CA GLU A 62 -5.89 -10.34 -2.99
C GLU A 62 -6.66 -9.52 -1.95
N ARG A 63 -7.40 -8.49 -2.39
CA ARG A 63 -8.28 -7.70 -1.51
C ARG A 63 -9.40 -8.54 -0.90
N VAL A 64 -10.05 -9.39 -1.69
CA VAL A 64 -11.10 -10.28 -1.20
C VAL A 64 -10.53 -11.29 -0.20
N ASP A 65 -9.38 -11.89 -0.51
CA ASP A 65 -8.71 -12.86 0.38
C ASP A 65 -8.30 -12.20 1.71
N PHE A 66 -7.75 -10.98 1.67
CA PHE A 66 -7.42 -10.20 2.87
C PHE A 66 -8.67 -9.84 3.68
N THR A 67 -9.72 -9.32 3.04
CA THR A 67 -10.95 -8.91 3.73
C THR A 67 -11.68 -10.11 4.36
N ARG A 68 -11.66 -11.26 3.68
CA ARG A 68 -12.28 -12.50 4.17
C ARG A 68 -11.56 -13.06 5.40
N ASN A 69 -10.23 -13.08 5.39
CA ASN A 69 -9.43 -13.52 6.53
C ASN A 69 -8.04 -12.86 6.54
N PRO A 70 -7.89 -11.73 7.25
CA PRO A 70 -6.66 -10.96 7.20
C PRO A 70 -5.48 -11.73 7.81
N PHE A 71 -5.70 -12.48 8.90
CA PHE A 71 -4.64 -13.24 9.57
C PHE A 71 -4.11 -14.39 8.71
N LYS A 72 -5.00 -15.13 8.05
CA LYS A 72 -4.62 -16.21 7.13
C LYS A 72 -3.89 -15.64 5.91
N TYR A 73 -4.39 -14.55 5.33
CA TYR A 73 -3.73 -13.87 4.23
C TYR A 73 -2.31 -13.40 4.63
N LEU A 74 -2.17 -12.72 5.76
CA LEU A 74 -0.88 -12.25 6.28
C LEU A 74 0.08 -13.40 6.59
N SER A 75 -0.40 -14.50 7.18
CA SER A 75 0.44 -15.69 7.42
C SER A 75 0.96 -16.33 6.13
N LYS A 76 0.22 -16.21 5.03
CA LYS A 76 0.66 -16.68 3.71
C LYS A 76 1.64 -15.69 3.07
N LEU A 77 1.38 -14.38 3.22
CA LEU A 77 2.17 -13.31 2.63
C LEU A 77 3.54 -13.14 3.31
N LEU A 78 3.54 -13.08 4.65
CA LEU A 78 4.74 -12.88 5.48
C LEU A 78 5.50 -14.19 5.74
N GLY A 79 4.97 -15.31 5.25
CA GLY A 79 5.44 -16.66 5.54
C GLY A 79 4.93 -17.16 6.89
N THR A 80 5.09 -18.48 7.11
CA THR A 80 4.83 -19.12 8.41
C THR A 80 5.57 -18.37 9.51
N LYS A 81 4.97 -18.28 10.70
CA LYS A 81 5.64 -17.74 11.90
C LYS A 81 7.06 -18.29 11.93
N ARG A 82 8.08 -17.42 12.02
CA ARG A 82 9.45 -17.84 12.25
C ARG A 82 9.49 -18.50 13.62
N SER A 83 9.21 -19.80 13.68
CA SER A 83 9.52 -20.61 14.85
C SER A 83 11.01 -20.82 14.83
N GLY A 84 11.74 -19.99 15.57
CA GLY A 84 13.11 -20.30 15.93
C GLY A 84 13.09 -21.16 17.18
N GLU A 85 13.83 -22.27 17.16
CA GLU A 85 14.24 -22.88 18.42
C GLU A 85 15.23 -21.94 19.09
N LEU A 86 14.90 -21.47 20.28
CA LEU A 86 15.84 -20.76 21.13
C LEU A 86 16.96 -21.74 21.48
N LYS A 87 18.17 -21.43 21.01
CA LYS A 87 19.38 -22.20 21.36
C LYS A 87 19.69 -22.13 22.85
N ALA A 88 19.24 -21.06 23.52
CA ALA A 88 19.37 -20.89 24.95
C ALA A 88 18.19 -21.55 25.67
N THR A 89 18.49 -22.24 26.77
CA THR A 89 17.44 -22.77 27.66
C THR A 89 16.75 -21.63 28.39
N LYS A 90 15.54 -21.88 28.90
CA LYS A 90 14.79 -20.91 29.69
C LYS A 90 15.60 -20.39 30.89
N GLU A 91 16.31 -21.30 31.57
CA GLU A 91 17.17 -20.98 32.72
C GLU A 91 18.31 -20.03 32.34
N GLN A 92 18.97 -20.26 31.21
CA GLN A 92 20.03 -19.38 30.71
C GLN A 92 19.50 -17.98 30.38
N MET A 93 18.29 -17.89 29.83
CA MET A 93 17.64 -16.61 29.53
C MET A 93 17.23 -15.89 30.81
N GLU A 94 16.66 -16.59 31.79
CA GLU A 94 16.27 -16.01 33.08
C GLU A 94 17.48 -15.51 33.86
N GLU A 95 18.58 -16.26 33.86
CA GLU A 95 19.82 -15.84 34.50
C GLU A 95 20.43 -14.61 33.78
N HIS A 96 20.42 -14.58 32.45
CA HIS A 96 20.87 -13.40 31.70
C HIS A 96 20.01 -12.17 32.00
N LEU A 97 18.68 -12.31 32.01
CA LEU A 97 17.77 -11.22 32.35
C LEU A 97 17.97 -10.73 33.78
N ARG A 98 18.17 -11.65 34.73
CA ARG A 98 18.50 -11.31 36.11
C ARG A 98 19.83 -10.57 36.19
N GLN A 99 20.85 -11.02 35.48
CA GLN A 99 22.15 -10.37 35.49
C GLN A 99 22.13 -8.95 34.88
N VAL A 100 21.42 -8.76 33.78
CA VAL A 100 21.40 -7.50 33.02
C VAL A 100 20.40 -6.50 33.59
N HIS A 101 19.24 -6.98 34.05
CA HIS A 101 18.10 -6.14 34.40
C HIS A 101 17.68 -6.24 35.88
N SER A 102 18.30 -7.10 36.70
CA SER A 102 18.06 -7.04 38.13
C SER A 102 18.84 -5.89 38.74
N ASP A 103 18.13 -5.03 39.45
CA ASP A 103 18.76 -4.09 40.36
C ASP A 103 19.31 -4.85 41.57
N ARG A 104 20.62 -4.71 41.84
CA ARG A 104 21.29 -5.36 42.98
C ARG A 104 20.86 -4.77 44.31
N ARG A 105 20.37 -3.52 44.32
CA ARG A 105 19.94 -2.80 45.52
C ARG A 105 18.43 -2.82 45.71
N ARG A 106 17.72 -3.68 44.97
CA ARG A 106 16.25 -3.77 45.03
C ARG A 106 15.73 -4.09 46.43
N GLU A 107 16.45 -4.93 47.16
CA GLU A 107 16.10 -5.38 48.51
C GLU A 107 16.73 -4.50 49.60
N ASP A 108 17.62 -3.59 49.22
CA ASP A 108 18.20 -2.65 50.17
C ASP A 108 17.11 -1.65 50.60
N SER A 109 16.96 -1.45 51.90
CA SER A 109 16.09 -0.41 52.42
C SER A 109 16.64 0.94 51.99
N MET A 110 15.91 1.63 51.11
CA MET A 110 16.31 2.96 50.67
C MET A 110 16.31 3.92 51.87
N GLU A 111 17.38 4.71 52.00
CA GLU A 111 17.48 5.73 53.04
C GLU A 111 16.36 6.77 52.89
N GLU A 112 15.88 7.30 54.01
CA GLU A 112 14.82 8.30 54.02
C GLU A 112 15.33 9.58 53.34
N MET A 113 14.78 9.92 52.17
CA MET A 113 15.21 11.12 51.44
C MET A 113 14.65 12.38 52.11
N GLU A 114 15.51 13.18 52.73
CA GLU A 114 15.16 14.42 53.44
C GLU A 114 14.39 15.44 52.57
N LYS A 115 14.53 15.37 51.25
CA LYS A 115 13.86 16.27 50.29
C LYS A 115 12.43 15.85 49.95
N LEU A 116 11.98 14.67 50.36
CA LEU A 116 10.62 14.22 50.11
C LEU A 116 9.65 14.94 51.05
N ILE A 117 8.64 15.58 50.47
CA ILE A 117 7.53 16.14 51.22
C ILE A 117 6.76 14.98 51.82
N LYS A 118 6.81 14.81 53.14
CA LYS A 118 5.93 13.88 53.85
C LYS A 118 4.52 14.47 53.82
N PRO A 119 3.57 13.88 53.07
CA PRO A 119 2.20 14.39 53.05
C PRO A 119 1.62 14.29 54.46
N ALA A 120 0.75 15.24 54.82
CA ALA A 120 -0.04 15.12 56.04
C ALA A 120 -0.91 13.85 55.96
N GLU A 121 -1.19 13.25 57.12
CA GLU A 121 -2.09 12.10 57.18
C GLU A 121 -3.44 12.47 56.54
N PRO A 122 -4.01 11.57 55.74
CA PRO A 122 -5.26 11.84 55.08
C PRO A 122 -6.35 12.07 56.14
N THR A 123 -7.01 13.23 56.08
CA THR A 123 -8.11 13.56 56.99
C THR A 123 -9.32 12.66 56.75
N ILE A 124 -9.42 12.06 55.55
CA ILE A 124 -10.53 11.22 55.14
C ILE A 124 -10.02 9.77 55.13
N PRO A 125 -10.65 8.86 55.88
CA PRO A 125 -10.27 7.45 55.86
C PRO A 125 -10.52 6.87 54.47
N PHE A 126 -9.64 5.98 54.04
CA PHE A 126 -9.85 5.23 52.80
C PHE A 126 -11.09 4.36 52.95
N GLY A 127 -12.08 4.58 52.09
CA GLY A 127 -13.30 3.77 52.04
C GLY A 127 -12.97 2.36 51.57
N ALA A 128 -12.67 1.46 52.50
CA ALA A 128 -12.39 0.05 52.20
C ALA A 128 -13.67 -0.77 51.96
N GLU A 129 -14.84 -0.16 52.13
CA GLU A 129 -16.13 -0.79 51.87
C GLU A 129 -16.37 -0.90 50.36
N GLY A 130 -17.02 -1.99 49.96
CA GLY A 130 -17.48 -2.14 48.58
C GLY A 130 -18.56 -1.11 48.21
N PRO A 131 -18.89 -0.98 46.92
CA PRO A 131 -19.89 -0.01 46.47
C PRO A 131 -21.25 -0.28 47.13
N SER A 132 -21.91 0.77 47.56
CA SER A 132 -23.26 0.70 48.10
C SER A 132 -24.28 0.31 47.02
N TRP A 133 -25.39 -0.31 47.41
CA TRP A 133 -26.48 -0.63 46.48
C TRP A 133 -27.03 0.62 45.77
N GLN A 134 -27.00 1.79 46.43
CA GLN A 134 -27.42 3.06 45.85
C GLN A 134 -26.48 3.50 44.72
N GLU A 135 -25.16 3.39 44.91
CA GLU A 135 -24.16 3.69 43.88
C GLU A 135 -24.31 2.76 42.68
N VAL A 136 -24.49 1.45 42.92
CA VAL A 136 -24.74 0.46 41.86
C VAL A 136 -26.02 0.80 41.08
N ASN A 137 -27.11 1.12 41.77
CA ASN A 137 -28.38 1.46 41.12
C ASN A 137 -28.28 2.77 40.32
N ASN A 138 -27.61 3.79 40.86
CA ASN A 138 -27.36 5.05 40.15
C ASN A 138 -26.51 4.84 38.91
N PHE A 139 -25.46 4.00 39.01
CA PHE A 139 -24.66 3.60 37.86
C PHE A 139 -25.49 2.90 36.79
N LEU A 140 -26.32 1.92 37.17
CA LEU A 140 -27.19 1.20 36.24
C LEU A 140 -28.23 2.10 35.56
N LYS A 141 -28.85 3.03 36.31
CA LYS A 141 -29.79 4.02 35.73
C LYS A 141 -29.10 4.92 34.72
N LYS A 142 -27.92 5.44 35.06
CA LYS A 142 -27.13 6.29 34.16
C LYS A 142 -26.71 5.53 32.90
N ALA A 143 -26.27 4.28 33.05
CA ALA A 143 -25.94 3.43 31.92
C ALA A 143 -27.16 3.18 31.01
N ARG A 144 -28.31 2.80 31.58
CA ARG A 144 -29.53 2.53 30.81
C ARG A 144 -30.10 3.76 30.09
N GLY A 145 -30.07 4.94 30.74
CA GLY A 145 -30.52 6.20 30.14
C GLY A 145 -29.59 6.77 29.07
N ALA A 146 -28.35 6.28 28.96
CA ALA A 146 -27.41 6.66 27.91
C ALA A 146 -27.55 5.79 26.64
N TYR A 147 -28.31 4.69 26.70
CA TYR A 147 -28.60 3.79 25.58
C TYR A 147 -30.04 3.90 25.05
N SER A 148 -30.80 4.92 25.51
CA SER A 148 -32.11 5.31 24.97
C SER A 148 -32.05 6.71 24.38
#